data_AF-A0A813YBF6-F1
#
_entry.id   AF-A0A813YBF6-F1
#
_cell.length_a   1.000
_cell.length_b   1.000
_cell.length_c   1.000
_cell.angle_alpha   90.00
_cell.angle_beta   90.00
_cell.angle_gamma   90.00
#
_symmetry.space_group_name_H-M   'P 1'
#
loop_
_entity.id
_entity.type
_entity.pdbx_description
1 polymer ?
#
loop_
_entity_poly.entity_id
_entity_poly.type
_entity_poly.pdbx_seq_one_letter_code
_entity_poly.pdbx_strand_id
1 'polypeptide(L)'
;IIHGTEGVVSLPTHFWAPTRIVLPNGHHVDHHLPETIRKTNFVHSAGLRYEAIACRDQIMSGKTEHPLMTLENSLQIARIVEEARKQILSSKH
;
A
#
# COMPACT_ATOMS: atom_id res chain seq x y z
N ILE A 1 -1.74 -2.04 -11.89
CA ILE A 1 -1.72 -1.11 -13.05
C ILE A 1 -3.04 -0.36 -13.05
N ILE A 2 -3.05 0.94 -13.34
CA ILE A 2 -4.25 1.76 -13.44
C ILE A 2 -4.29 2.36 -14.84
N HIS A 3 -5.39 2.12 -15.57
CA HIS A 3 -5.63 2.63 -16.92
C HIS A 3 -6.64 3.78 -16.88
N GLY A 4 -6.36 4.84 -17.64
CA GLY A 4 -7.28 5.94 -17.90
C GLY A 4 -7.25 6.32 -19.39
N THR A 5 -8.09 7.29 -19.77
CA THR A 5 -8.14 7.78 -21.16
C THR A 5 -6.82 8.41 -21.60
N GLU A 6 -6.11 9.05 -20.66
CA GLU A 6 -4.84 9.75 -20.90
C GLU A 6 -3.60 8.86 -20.66
N GLY A 7 -3.79 7.54 -20.56
CA GLY A 7 -2.70 6.58 -20.47
C GLY A 7 -2.69 5.78 -19.16
N VAL A 8 -1.51 5.29 -18.79
CA VAL A 8 -1.35 4.22 -17.80
C VAL A 8 -0.34 4.60 -16.73
N VAL A 9 -0.71 4.38 -15.46
CA VAL A 9 0.21 4.42 -14.32
C VAL A 9 0.44 2.99 -13.84
N SER A 10 1.69 2.63 -13.60
CA SER A 10 2.02 1.28 -13.09
C SER A 10 3.03 1.30 -11.95
N LEU A 11 2.81 0.36 -11.03
CA LEU A 11 3.78 -0.05 -10.01
C LEU A 11 4.36 -1.39 -10.50
N PRO A 12 5.65 -1.46 -10.84
CA PRO A 12 6.28 -2.66 -11.38
C PRO A 12 6.55 -3.70 -10.25
N THR A 13 7.52 -4.59 -10.44
CA THR A 13 7.82 -5.71 -9.53
C THR A 13 7.89 -5.27 -8.05
N HIS A 14 7.35 -6.10 -7.16
CA HIS A 14 7.14 -5.81 -5.73
C HIS A 14 6.10 -4.71 -5.50
N PHE A 15 4.97 -4.76 -6.22
CA PHE A 15 3.92 -3.72 -6.18
C PHE A 15 3.35 -3.45 -4.77
N TRP A 16 3.44 -4.41 -3.85
CA TRP A 16 3.00 -4.27 -2.45
C TRP A 16 3.99 -3.48 -1.58
N ALA A 17 5.21 -3.26 -2.06
CA ALA A 17 6.25 -2.45 -1.44
C ALA A 17 7.11 -1.78 -2.54
N PRO A 18 6.51 -0.88 -3.36
CA PRO A 18 7.15 -0.39 -4.58
C PRO A 18 8.21 0.66 -4.28
N THR A 19 9.30 0.63 -5.03
CA THR A 19 10.34 1.68 -5.06
C THR A 19 10.35 2.46 -6.37
N ARG A 20 9.44 2.13 -7.29
CA ARG A 20 9.33 2.74 -8.62
C ARG A 20 7.87 2.94 -8.99
N ILE A 21 7.58 4.05 -9.64
CA ILE A 21 6.30 4.34 -10.30
C ILE A 21 6.61 4.65 -11.77
N VAL A 22 5.89 4.04 -12.70
CA VAL A 22 5.97 4.37 -14.14
C VAL A 22 4.75 5.21 -14.52
N LEU A 23 5.00 6.36 -15.11
CA LEU A 23 4.02 7.36 -15.52
C LEU A 23 3.54 7.14 -16.97
N PRO A 24 2.44 7.79 -17.40
CA PRO A 24 1.86 7.58 -18.73
C PRO A 24 2.80 7.88 -19.90
N ASN A 25 3.76 8.79 -19.70
CA ASN A 25 4.79 9.14 -20.69
C ASN A 25 5.98 8.17 -20.71
N GLY A 26 5.94 7.07 -19.93
CA GLY A 26 7.04 6.12 -19.79
C GLY A 26 8.15 6.57 -18.84
N HIS A 27 8.09 7.79 -18.29
CA HIS A 27 9.03 8.24 -17.26
C HIS A 27 8.79 7.46 -15.97
N HIS A 28 9.84 7.33 -15.16
CA HIS A 28 9.74 6.68 -13.86
C HIS A 28 10.19 7.59 -12.73
N VAL A 29 9.53 7.44 -11.58
CA VAL A 29 9.90 8.06 -10.31
C VAL A 29 10.40 6.95 -9.40
N ASP A 30 11.65 7.07 -8.96
CA ASP A 30 12.26 6.13 -8.02
C ASP A 30 12.27 6.72 -6.61
N HIS A 31 11.95 5.87 -5.64
CA HIS A 31 11.99 6.17 -4.21
C HIS A 31 13.01 5.27 -3.54
N HIS A 32 13.95 5.89 -2.82
CA HIS A 32 14.92 5.16 -2.02
C HIS A 32 14.26 4.55 -0.79
N LEU A 33 14.82 3.44 -0.31
CA LEU A 33 14.42 2.85 0.96
C LEU A 33 15.29 3.44 2.09
N PRO A 34 14.76 3.53 3.32
CA PRO A 34 15.56 3.92 4.46
C PRO A 34 16.67 2.91 4.73
N GLU A 35 17.80 3.36 5.26
CA GLU A 35 18.89 2.45 5.62
C GLU A 35 18.50 1.51 6.77
N THR A 36 19.00 0.27 6.73
CA THR A 36 18.78 -0.72 7.80
C THR A 36 20.10 -1.13 8.45
N ILE A 37 20.08 -1.29 9.77
CA ILE A 37 21.25 -1.78 10.54
C ILE A 37 21.40 -3.30 10.38
N ARG A 38 20.30 -3.99 10.10
CA ARG A 38 20.23 -5.44 9.92
C ARG A 38 19.50 -5.78 8.63
N LYS A 39 19.75 -6.99 8.13
CA LYS A 39 19.00 -7.55 7.00
C LYS A 39 17.53 -7.73 7.39
N THR A 40 16.63 -7.36 6.49
CA THR A 40 15.18 -7.59 6.66
C THR A 40 14.79 -8.99 6.16
N ASN A 41 13.74 -9.55 6.75
CA ASN A 41 13.22 -10.87 6.36
C ASN A 41 12.47 -10.83 5.02
N PHE A 42 11.80 -9.71 4.71
CA PHE A 42 11.03 -9.55 3.48
C PHE A 42 11.60 -8.42 2.61
N VAL A 43 11.24 -8.49 1.32
CA VAL A 43 11.65 -7.51 0.32
C VAL A 43 11.16 -6.12 0.73
N HIS A 44 12.06 -5.15 0.66
CA HIS A 44 11.78 -3.74 0.90
C HIS A 44 11.18 -3.40 2.29
N SER A 45 11.27 -4.28 3.29
CA SER A 45 10.71 -4.01 4.63
C SER A 45 11.31 -2.81 5.35
N ALA A 46 12.46 -2.31 4.87
CA ALA A 46 12.98 -1.01 5.29
C ALA A 46 11.93 0.11 5.14
N GLY A 47 11.04 0.00 4.15
CA GLY A 47 9.93 0.92 3.88
C GLY A 47 8.85 0.93 4.97
N LEU A 48 8.78 -0.08 5.87
CA LEU A 48 7.87 -0.05 7.02
C LEU A 48 8.16 1.14 7.96
N ARG A 49 9.34 1.77 7.85
CA ARG A 49 9.62 3.03 8.55
C ARG A 49 8.67 4.15 8.14
N TYR A 50 8.19 4.17 6.89
CA TYR A 50 7.30 5.22 6.39
C TYR A 50 5.97 5.22 7.15
N GLU A 51 5.33 4.06 7.31
CA GLU A 51 4.10 3.93 8.09
C GLU A 51 4.33 4.14 9.59
N ALA A 52 5.48 3.69 10.13
CA ALA A 52 5.81 3.92 11.53
C ALA A 52 5.94 5.42 11.87
N ILE A 53 6.58 6.20 10.99
CA ILE A 53 6.67 7.66 11.13
C ILE A 53 5.29 8.30 10.99
N ALA A 54 4.51 7.91 9.98
CA ALA A 54 3.17 8.45 9.77
C ALA A 54 2.26 8.24 10.99
N CYS A 55 2.29 7.05 11.60
CA CYS A 55 1.58 6.75 12.84
C CYS A 55 2.06 7.61 14.01
N ARG A 56 3.38 7.71 14.21
CA ARG A 56 3.96 8.57 15.26
C ARG A 56 3.46 10.00 15.13
N ASP A 57 3.46 10.56 13.94
CA ASP A 57 3.10 11.96 13.72
C ASP A 57 1.60 12.22 14.00
N GLN A 58 0.72 11.26 13.73
CA GLN A 58 -0.70 11.37 14.10
C GLN A 58 -0.90 11.26 15.61
N ILE A 59 -0.21 10.31 16.27
CA ILE A 59 -0.28 10.15 17.73
C ILE A 59 0.22 11.42 18.43
N MET A 60 1.35 11.97 17.99
CA MET A 60 1.92 13.20 18.54
C MET A 60 1.03 14.43 18.30
N SER A 61 0.19 14.42 17.27
CA SER A 61 -0.83 15.46 17.03
C SER A 61 -2.18 15.17 17.69
N GLY A 62 -2.26 14.16 18.57
CA GLY A 62 -3.46 13.85 19.33
C GLY A 62 -4.59 13.20 18.52
N LYS A 63 -4.28 12.66 17.34
CA LYS A 63 -5.26 11.98 16.49
C LYS A 63 -5.31 10.49 16.78
N THR A 64 -6.48 9.90 16.56
CA THR A 64 -6.74 8.48 16.77
C THR A 64 -6.66 7.64 15.49
N GLU A 65 -6.53 8.28 14.32
CA GLU A 65 -6.43 7.60 13.02
C GLU A 65 -5.62 8.42 12.01
N HIS A 66 -5.20 7.77 10.92
CA HIS A 66 -4.48 8.40 9.82
C HIS A 66 -5.44 8.77 8.67
N PRO A 67 -5.41 10.00 8.12
CA PRO A 67 -6.38 10.44 7.12
C PRO A 67 -6.32 9.65 5.79
N LEU A 68 -5.16 9.10 5.42
CA LEU A 68 -5.04 8.22 4.25
C LEU A 68 -5.55 6.80 4.49
N MET A 69 -5.72 6.38 5.75
CA MET A 69 -6.12 5.03 6.12
C MET A 69 -7.01 5.10 7.37
N THR A 70 -8.24 5.58 7.18
CA THR A 70 -9.23 5.72 8.26
C THR A 70 -9.73 4.36 8.75
N LEU A 71 -10.40 4.35 9.90
CA LEU A 71 -11.09 3.15 10.38
C LEU A 71 -12.16 2.69 9.37
N GLU A 72 -12.90 3.63 8.77
CA GLU A 72 -13.93 3.29 7.78
C GLU A 72 -13.33 2.64 6.53
N ASN A 73 -12.20 3.16 6.02
CA ASN A 73 -11.47 2.51 4.91
C ASN A 73 -11.07 1.08 5.28
N SER A 74 -10.61 0.87 6.53
CA SER A 74 -10.18 -0.45 7.01
C SER A 74 -11.35 -1.44 7.06
N LEU A 75 -12.50 -1.00 7.59
CA LEU A 75 -13.73 -1.79 7.63
C LEU A 75 -14.27 -2.09 6.23
N GLN A 76 -14.22 -1.12 5.31
CA GLN A 76 -14.64 -1.33 3.93
C GLN A 76 -13.80 -2.40 3.24
N ILE A 77 -12.47 -2.34 3.36
CA ILE A 77 -11.57 -3.35 2.82
C ILE A 77 -11.87 -4.73 3.44
N ALA A 78 -12.02 -4.80 4.77
CA ALA A 78 -12.33 -6.06 5.46
C ALA A 78 -13.65 -6.68 4.98
N ARG A 79 -14.70 -5.86 4.78
CA ARG A 79 -15.99 -6.31 4.23
C ARG A 79 -15.84 -6.85 2.81
N ILE A 80 -15.12 -6.15 1.93
CA ILE A 80 -14.89 -6.60 0.54
C ILE A 80 -14.18 -7.96 0.52
N VAL A 81 -13.10 -8.10 1.31
CA VAL A 81 -12.33 -9.35 1.39
C VAL A 81 -13.18 -10.49 1.93
N GLU A 82 -13.98 -10.24 2.97
CA GLU A 82 -14.86 -11.25 3.55
C GLU A 82 -15.96 -11.69 2.58
N GLU A 83 -16.60 -10.76 1.87
CA GLU A 83 -17.62 -11.10 0.88
C GLU A 83 -17.03 -11.87 -0.30
N ALA A 84 -15.84 -11.51 -0.79
CA ALA A 84 -15.15 -12.29 -1.82
C ALA A 84 -14.84 -13.72 -1.34
N ARG A 85 -14.38 -13.88 -0.10
CA ARG A 85 -14.13 -15.19 0.51
C ARG A 85 -15.40 -16.03 0.59
N LYS A 86 -16.52 -15.45 1.04
CA LYS A 86 -17.82 -16.14 1.13
C LYS A 86 -18.30 -16.64 -0.24
N GLN A 87 -18.23 -15.80 -1.27
CA GLN A 87 -18.69 -16.17 -2.62
C GLN A 87 -17.91 -17.35 -3.20
N ILE A 88 -16.59 -17.38 -3.00
CA ILE A 88 -15.75 -18.51 -3.46
C ILE A 88 -16.11 -19.80 -2.72
N LEU A 89 -16.39 -19.72 -1.42
CA LEU A 89 -16.74 -20.89 -0.60
C LEU A 89 -18.18 -21.37 -0.85
N SER A 90 -19.13 -20.46 -1.13
CA SER A 90 -20.51 -20.81 -1.44
C SER A 90 -20.70 -21.33 -2.87
N SER A 91 -19.81 -20.97 -3.80
CA SER A 91 -19.82 -21.43 -5.21
C SER A 91 -19.38 -22.89 -5.39
N LYS A 92 -19.02 -23.61 -4.31
CA LYS A 92 -18.56 -25.01 -4.37
C LYS A 92 -19.68 -26.05 -4.23
N HIS A 93 -20.94 -25.67 -4.42
CA HIS A 93 -22.11 -26.56 -4.49
C HIS A 93 -22.87 -26.28 -5.79
#